data_AF-A0A2D5X3P7-F1
#
_entry.id   AF-A0A2D5X3P7-F1
#
_cell.length_a   1.000
_cell.length_b   1.000
_cell.length_c   1.000
_cell.angle_alpha   90.00
_cell.angle_beta   90.00
_cell.angle_gamma   90.00
#
_symmetry.space_group_name_H-M   'P 1'
#
loop_
_entity.id
_entity.type
_entity.pdbx_description
1 polymer ?
#
loop_
_entity_poly.entity_id
_entity_poly.type
_entity_poly.pdbx_seq_one_letter_code
_entity_poly.pdbx_strand_id
1 'polypeptide(L)'
;MKNGINLESNPIDVQYLMHKAYANVSLVVENMAQERQLGGDLDPFIQAFKLWGKHLYYHATTEDLYMTGPIKDNQAARDNEAEHATLAGAAQDFSVFLQKGEKAALEASLGPILKFEEEQHQELEKQMLQLEELLKAEVGEDAISLLTRRHIYSRVVALRVCEFDHFANEETFVFPVIRKLMDEQQQLAIAKKLLFDEDSDDRRWIIDWLYDALEPADKKLLEGLEKRMA
;
A
#
# COMPACT_ATOMS: atom_id res chain seq x y z
N MET A 1 10.08 -6.22 -25.90
CA MET A 1 9.45 -5.11 -25.18
C MET A 1 9.02 -5.64 -23.82
N LYS A 2 9.89 -5.56 -22.82
CA LYS A 2 9.43 -5.60 -21.42
C LYS A 2 9.12 -4.15 -21.08
N ASN A 3 7.94 -3.92 -20.50
CA ASN A 3 7.41 -2.64 -20.01
C ASN A 3 6.64 -1.85 -21.08
N GLY A 4 5.41 -2.28 -21.38
CA GLY A 4 4.42 -1.51 -22.16
C GLY A 4 3.92 -0.24 -21.46
N ILE A 5 4.81 0.46 -20.73
CA ILE A 5 4.59 1.74 -20.09
C ILE A 5 4.77 2.81 -21.17
N ASN A 6 3.72 3.54 -21.49
CA ASN A 6 3.76 4.68 -22.39
C ASN A 6 3.17 5.90 -21.67
N LEU A 7 4.00 6.55 -20.85
CA LEU A 7 3.57 7.74 -20.10
C LEU A 7 3.15 8.89 -21.01
N GLU A 8 3.69 8.99 -22.23
CA GLU A 8 3.35 10.06 -23.18
C GLU A 8 1.86 9.99 -23.55
N SER A 9 1.40 8.83 -24.02
CA SER A 9 0.00 8.65 -24.45
C SER A 9 -0.93 8.19 -23.34
N ASN A 10 -0.40 7.61 -22.27
CA ASN A 10 -1.16 7.10 -21.12
C ASN A 10 -0.48 7.54 -19.82
N PRO A 11 -0.70 8.78 -19.34
CA PRO A 11 -0.14 9.26 -18.08
C PRO A 11 -0.41 8.36 -16.87
N ILE A 12 -1.52 7.62 -16.89
CA ILE A 12 -1.88 6.67 -15.81
C ILE A 12 -0.89 5.50 -15.69
N ASP A 13 -0.07 5.24 -16.72
CA ASP A 13 0.96 4.21 -16.68
C ASP A 13 2.05 4.50 -15.64
N VAL A 14 2.04 5.67 -15.00
CA VAL A 14 2.91 5.97 -13.85
C VAL A 14 2.69 4.99 -12.71
N GLN A 15 1.48 4.43 -12.59
CA GLN A 15 1.16 3.46 -11.55
C GLN A 15 2.00 2.18 -11.69
N TYR A 16 2.41 1.77 -12.90
CA TYR A 16 3.38 0.67 -13.05
C TYR A 16 4.73 0.98 -12.38
N LEU A 17 5.17 2.24 -12.38
CA LEU A 17 6.39 2.65 -11.67
C LEU A 17 6.16 2.63 -10.16
N MET A 18 4.98 3.08 -9.71
CA MET A 18 4.57 3.05 -8.30
C MET A 18 4.50 1.61 -7.78
N HIS A 19 3.78 0.72 -8.46
CA HIS A 19 3.66 -0.70 -8.12
C HIS A 19 5.03 -1.38 -8.05
N LYS A 20 5.91 -1.09 -9.00
CA LYS A 20 7.29 -1.60 -8.96
C LYS A 20 8.05 -1.13 -7.72
N ALA A 21 7.94 0.15 -7.36
CA ALA A 21 8.60 0.69 -6.18
C ALA A 21 8.01 0.12 -4.88
N TYR A 22 6.68 0.02 -4.78
CA TYR A 22 5.98 -0.56 -3.63
C TYR A 22 6.31 -2.04 -3.44
N ALA A 23 6.30 -2.82 -4.54
CA ALA A 23 6.69 -4.23 -4.50
C ALA A 23 8.14 -4.45 -4.04
N ASN A 24 9.06 -3.55 -4.39
CA ASN A 24 10.44 -3.62 -3.88
C ASN A 24 10.48 -3.37 -2.37
N VAL A 25 9.71 -2.40 -1.87
CA VAL A 25 9.68 -2.09 -0.43
C VAL A 25 9.00 -3.18 0.37
N SER A 26 7.92 -3.77 -0.11
CA SER A 26 7.27 -4.88 0.58
C SER A 26 8.17 -6.11 0.70
N LEU A 27 9.01 -6.39 -0.29
CA LEU A 27 10.07 -7.40 -0.20
C LEU A 27 11.13 -7.06 0.85
N VAL A 28 11.55 -5.78 0.94
CA VAL A 28 12.49 -5.33 1.98
C VAL A 28 11.87 -5.49 3.37
N VAL A 29 10.62 -5.09 3.54
CA VAL A 29 9.88 -5.22 4.81
C VAL A 29 9.70 -6.69 5.20
N GLU A 30 9.38 -7.58 4.25
CA GLU A 30 9.33 -9.03 4.50
C GLU A 30 10.67 -9.58 4.96
N ASN A 31 11.76 -9.24 4.26
CA ASN A 31 13.10 -9.69 4.63
C ASN A 31 13.49 -9.20 6.03
N MET A 32 13.18 -7.93 6.35
CA MET A 32 13.42 -7.39 7.69
C MET A 32 12.65 -8.19 8.76
N ALA A 33 11.37 -8.49 8.53
CA ALA A 33 10.58 -9.31 9.43
C ALA A 33 11.14 -10.73 9.56
N GLN A 34 11.65 -11.30 8.46
CA GLN A 34 12.26 -12.63 8.44
C GLN A 34 13.50 -12.72 9.34
N GLU A 35 14.42 -11.79 9.18
CA GLU A 35 15.66 -11.71 9.96
C GLU A 35 15.39 -11.57 11.46
N ARG A 36 14.30 -10.88 11.81
CA ARG A 36 13.93 -10.55 13.19
C ARG A 36 13.12 -11.64 13.89
N GLN A 37 12.86 -12.77 13.24
CA GLN A 37 12.13 -13.90 13.84
C GLN A 37 12.85 -14.50 15.06
N LEU A 38 14.18 -14.44 15.10
CA LEU A 38 15.00 -15.02 16.17
C LEU A 38 15.41 -14.01 17.24
N GLY A 39 14.94 -12.77 17.16
CA GLY A 39 15.30 -11.68 18.06
C GLY A 39 15.85 -10.47 17.31
N GLY A 40 16.39 -9.50 18.04
CA GLY A 40 16.92 -8.25 17.50
C GLY A 40 15.91 -7.12 17.47
N ASP A 41 16.44 -5.92 17.19
CA ASP A 41 15.72 -4.66 17.17
C ASP A 41 14.64 -4.65 16.06
N LEU A 42 13.42 -4.33 16.47
CA LEU A 42 12.25 -4.24 15.60
C LEU A 42 12.04 -2.82 15.04
N ASP A 43 12.67 -1.79 15.59
CA ASP A 43 12.46 -0.40 15.18
C ASP A 43 12.71 -0.19 13.68
N PRO A 44 13.81 -0.69 13.07
CA PRO A 44 14.02 -0.53 11.63
C PRO A 44 12.92 -1.17 10.79
N PHE A 45 12.42 -2.34 11.22
CA PHE A 45 11.30 -3.00 10.56
C PHE A 45 10.02 -2.18 10.70
N ILE A 46 9.73 -1.67 11.90
CA ILE A 46 8.55 -0.86 12.20
C ILE A 46 8.53 0.40 11.34
N GLN A 47 9.66 1.11 11.21
CA GLN A 47 9.73 2.32 10.39
C GLN A 47 9.50 2.01 8.91
N ALA A 48 10.11 0.93 8.40
CA ALA A 48 9.91 0.50 7.01
C ALA A 48 8.46 0.07 6.74
N PHE A 49 7.84 -0.68 7.67
CA PHE A 49 6.44 -1.09 7.57
C PHE A 49 5.49 0.10 7.59
N LYS A 50 5.73 1.10 8.45
CA LYS A 50 4.94 2.34 8.50
C LYS A 50 5.02 3.13 7.19
N LEU A 51 6.22 3.27 6.64
CA LEU A 51 6.41 3.95 5.36
C LEU A 51 5.65 3.21 4.25
N TRP A 52 5.79 1.89 4.16
CA TRP A 52 5.07 1.07 3.20
C TRP A 52 3.55 1.23 3.31
N GLY A 53 3.00 1.12 4.52
CA GLY A 53 1.57 1.29 4.78
C GLY A 53 1.05 2.68 4.40
N LYS A 54 1.82 3.74 4.70
CA LYS A 54 1.47 5.13 4.32
C LYS A 54 1.32 5.27 2.80
N HIS A 55 2.26 4.72 2.04
CA HIS A 55 2.22 4.78 0.58
C HIS A 55 1.03 4.00 -0.01
N LEU A 56 0.81 2.76 0.44
CA LEU A 56 -0.31 1.94 -0.02
C LEU A 56 -1.65 2.59 0.28
N TYR A 57 -1.82 3.12 1.49
CA TYR A 57 -3.06 3.78 1.88
C TYR A 57 -3.36 5.00 1.01
N TYR A 58 -2.36 5.86 0.81
CA TYR A 58 -2.53 7.05 -0.02
C TYR A 58 -2.87 6.68 -1.47
N HIS A 59 -2.17 5.68 -2.02
CA HIS A 59 -2.37 5.20 -3.38
C HIS A 59 -3.80 4.69 -3.60
N ALA A 60 -4.23 3.71 -2.81
CA ALA A 60 -5.56 3.10 -2.90
C ALA A 60 -6.69 4.14 -2.72
N THR A 61 -6.53 5.03 -1.73
CA THR A 61 -7.53 6.09 -1.47
C THR A 61 -7.62 7.07 -2.63
N THR A 62 -6.48 7.43 -3.23
CA THR A 62 -6.43 8.34 -4.38
C THR A 62 -7.06 7.71 -5.61
N GLU A 63 -6.82 6.43 -5.85
CA GLU A 63 -7.46 5.66 -6.91
C GLU A 63 -8.98 5.60 -6.73
N ASP A 64 -9.44 5.26 -5.54
CA ASP A 64 -10.88 5.21 -5.24
C ASP A 64 -11.57 6.54 -5.45
N LEU A 65 -10.96 7.64 -5.01
CA LEU A 65 -11.56 8.96 -5.10
C LEU A 65 -11.56 9.52 -6.53
N TYR A 66 -10.44 9.37 -7.24
CA TYR A 66 -10.20 10.13 -8.48
C TYR A 66 -10.12 9.26 -9.74
N MET A 67 -9.89 7.95 -9.61
CA MET A 67 -9.76 7.03 -10.73
C MET A 67 -10.97 6.11 -10.90
N THR A 68 -11.26 5.25 -9.93
CA THR A 68 -12.32 4.23 -10.03
C THR A 68 -13.68 4.77 -9.58
N GLY A 69 -13.74 5.60 -8.54
CA GLY A 69 -14.98 6.18 -8.01
C GLY A 69 -15.82 6.98 -9.01
N PRO A 70 -15.21 7.75 -9.95
CA PRO A 70 -15.94 8.40 -11.04
C PRO A 70 -16.60 7.42 -12.04
N ILE A 71 -16.18 6.15 -12.08
CA ILE A 71 -16.68 5.13 -13.02
C ILE A 71 -17.78 4.29 -12.34
N LYS A 72 -19.04 4.71 -12.51
CA LYS A 72 -20.19 4.17 -11.76
C LYS A 72 -20.70 2.79 -12.20
N ASP A 73 -20.42 2.36 -13.42
CA ASP A 73 -20.97 1.11 -13.99
C ASP A 73 -19.88 0.22 -14.63
N ASN A 74 -18.81 -0.06 -13.88
CA ASN A 74 -17.72 -0.91 -14.36
C ASN A 74 -17.29 -1.94 -13.31
N GLN A 75 -17.38 -3.22 -13.65
CA GLN A 75 -17.05 -4.30 -12.73
C GLN A 75 -15.60 -4.26 -12.27
N ALA A 76 -14.64 -4.03 -13.17
CA ALA A 76 -13.23 -3.94 -12.79
C ALA A 76 -12.96 -2.79 -11.80
N ALA A 77 -13.66 -1.65 -11.96
CA ALA A 77 -13.56 -0.54 -11.01
C ALA A 77 -14.15 -0.89 -9.63
N ARG A 78 -15.23 -1.68 -9.57
CA ARG A 78 -15.82 -2.15 -8.30
C ARG A 78 -14.98 -3.23 -7.64
N ASP A 79 -14.45 -4.16 -8.42
CA ASP A 79 -13.53 -5.20 -7.94
C ASP A 79 -12.29 -4.55 -7.34
N ASN A 80 -11.76 -3.48 -7.96
CA ASN A 80 -10.63 -2.73 -7.43
C ASN A 80 -10.89 -2.16 -6.03
N GLU A 81 -12.00 -1.45 -5.86
CA GLU A 81 -12.39 -0.88 -4.57
C GLU A 81 -12.59 -1.96 -3.50
N ALA A 82 -13.09 -3.15 -3.88
CA ALA A 82 -13.22 -4.29 -2.98
C ALA A 82 -11.86 -4.92 -2.59
N GLU A 83 -10.90 -4.95 -3.52
CA GLU A 83 -9.52 -5.36 -3.25
C GLU A 83 -8.83 -4.38 -2.28
N HIS A 84 -9.02 -3.07 -2.47
CA HIS A 84 -8.56 -2.05 -1.51
C HIS A 84 -9.13 -2.28 -0.11
N ALA A 85 -10.43 -2.58 0.00
CA ALA A 85 -11.04 -2.91 1.29
C ALA A 85 -10.42 -4.18 1.91
N THR A 86 -10.04 -5.15 1.09
CA THR A 86 -9.36 -6.38 1.55
C THR A 86 -7.95 -6.09 2.05
N LEU A 87 -7.18 -5.26 1.35
CA LEU A 87 -5.85 -4.80 1.76
C LEU A 87 -5.90 -4.01 3.08
N ALA A 88 -6.85 -3.08 3.19
CA ALA A 88 -7.10 -2.34 4.41
C ALA A 88 -7.47 -3.27 5.58
N GLY A 89 -8.32 -4.27 5.35
CA GLY A 89 -8.67 -5.29 6.34
C GLY A 89 -7.45 -6.08 6.81
N ALA A 90 -6.57 -6.51 5.89
CA ALA A 90 -5.34 -7.23 6.23
C ALA A 90 -4.37 -6.38 7.06
N ALA A 91 -4.21 -5.09 6.72
CA ALA A 91 -3.41 -4.14 7.48
C ALA A 91 -4.01 -3.90 8.88
N GLN A 92 -5.34 -3.83 8.97
CA GLN A 92 -6.04 -3.65 10.24
C GLN A 92 -5.92 -4.86 11.17
N ASP A 93 -6.06 -6.06 10.63
CA ASP A 93 -5.84 -7.31 11.36
C ASP A 93 -4.42 -7.41 11.90
N PHE A 94 -3.43 -6.92 11.14
CA PHE A 94 -2.05 -6.81 11.60
C PHE A 94 -1.90 -5.80 12.73
N SER A 95 -2.59 -4.65 12.63
CA SER A 95 -2.61 -3.65 13.69
C SER A 95 -3.13 -4.24 15.00
N VAL A 96 -4.35 -4.79 14.99
CA VAL A 96 -4.99 -5.38 16.17
C VAL A 96 -4.14 -6.48 16.81
N PHE A 97 -3.45 -7.29 16.01
CA PHE A 97 -2.53 -8.30 16.51
C PHE A 97 -1.38 -7.68 17.32
N LEU A 98 -0.78 -6.60 16.83
CA LEU A 98 0.26 -5.85 17.53
C LEU A 98 -0.27 -5.11 18.77
N GLN A 99 -1.55 -4.76 18.82
CA GLN A 99 -2.12 -4.06 19.99
C GLN A 99 -2.38 -4.97 21.20
N LYS A 100 -2.65 -6.25 20.96
CA LYS A 100 -3.23 -7.14 21.98
C LYS A 100 -2.29 -8.23 22.50
N GLY A 101 -1.10 -8.35 21.94
CA GLY A 101 -0.09 -9.34 22.35
C GLY A 101 -0.59 -10.80 22.40
N GLU A 102 0.25 -11.68 22.92
CA GLU A 102 0.17 -13.16 22.84
C GLU A 102 -1.16 -13.78 23.35
N LYS A 103 -1.93 -13.07 24.20
CA LYS A 103 -3.21 -13.56 24.74
C LYS A 103 -4.38 -13.45 23.75
N ALA A 104 -4.36 -12.46 22.87
CA ALA A 104 -5.39 -12.32 21.84
C ALA A 104 -5.04 -13.06 20.55
N ALA A 105 -3.76 -13.38 20.31
CA ALA A 105 -3.35 -14.18 19.15
C ALA A 105 -4.02 -15.57 19.14
N LEU A 106 -4.22 -16.18 20.32
CA LEU A 106 -4.91 -17.47 20.46
C LEU A 106 -6.43 -17.37 20.25
N GLU A 107 -7.06 -16.26 20.66
CA GLU A 107 -8.49 -16.02 20.49
C GLU A 107 -8.82 -15.51 19.05
N ALA A 108 -7.93 -14.72 18.46
CA ALA A 108 -8.05 -14.18 17.10
C ALA A 108 -7.74 -15.22 16.01
N SER A 109 -6.97 -16.27 16.29
CA SER A 109 -6.79 -17.39 15.35
C SER A 109 -8.05 -18.24 15.17
N LEU A 110 -9.10 -18.06 15.99
CA LEU A 110 -10.37 -18.80 15.91
C LEU A 110 -11.61 -17.91 15.64
N GLY A 111 -11.46 -16.58 15.68
CA GLY A 111 -12.55 -15.61 15.49
C GLY A 111 -13.03 -15.34 14.04
N PRO A 112 -12.16 -15.29 13.00
CA PRO A 112 -12.53 -14.86 11.65
C PRO A 112 -13.45 -15.83 10.87
N ILE A 113 -13.85 -16.96 11.46
CA ILE A 113 -14.96 -17.78 10.95
C ILE A 113 -16.31 -17.07 11.17
N LEU A 114 -16.36 -15.98 11.95
CA LEU A 114 -17.59 -15.29 12.31
C LEU A 114 -17.56 -13.79 12.02
N LYS A 115 -18.04 -13.47 10.81
CA LYS A 115 -18.84 -12.30 10.40
C LYS A 115 -18.12 -10.95 10.23
N PHE A 116 -18.23 -10.42 9.02
CA PHE A 116 -18.00 -9.03 8.64
C PHE A 116 -19.29 -8.41 8.10
N GLU A 117 -19.56 -7.18 8.52
CA GLU A 117 -20.40 -6.18 7.83
C GLU A 117 -19.67 -4.82 7.90
N GLU A 118 -19.92 -3.99 6.89
CA GLU A 118 -19.35 -2.68 6.57
C GLU A 118 -19.36 -1.66 7.72
N GLU A 119 -18.29 -0.87 7.85
CA GLU A 119 -18.34 0.60 8.01
C GLU A 119 -16.94 1.27 8.01
N GLN A 120 -16.62 1.87 6.85
CA GLN A 120 -15.97 3.17 6.63
C GLN A 120 -14.63 3.55 7.30
N HIS A 121 -13.59 3.48 6.45
CA HIS A 121 -12.38 4.29 6.19
C HIS A 121 -11.89 5.40 7.16
N GLN A 122 -12.71 6.00 8.04
CA GLN A 122 -12.24 6.96 9.06
C GLN A 122 -11.68 6.28 10.31
N GLU A 123 -12.11 5.06 10.61
CA GLU A 123 -11.55 4.28 11.73
C GLU A 123 -10.13 3.77 11.39
N LEU A 124 -9.76 3.68 10.09
CA LEU A 124 -8.45 3.23 9.64
C LEU A 124 -7.31 4.20 9.99
N GLU A 125 -7.51 5.52 9.82
CA GLU A 125 -6.54 6.56 10.22
C GLU A 125 -6.25 6.47 11.72
N LYS A 126 -7.31 6.37 12.52
CA LYS A 126 -7.23 6.20 13.97
C LYS A 126 -6.60 4.87 14.35
N GLN A 127 -6.84 3.80 13.60
CA GLN A 127 -6.27 2.48 13.88
C GLN A 127 -4.80 2.35 13.43
N MET A 128 -4.37 3.06 12.39
CA MET A 128 -2.96 3.20 12.00
C MET A 128 -2.20 4.12 12.98
N LEU A 129 -2.79 5.23 13.43
CA LEU A 129 -2.22 6.07 14.50
C LEU A 129 -2.16 5.30 15.84
N GLN A 130 -3.16 4.48 16.15
CA GLN A 130 -3.11 3.56 17.30
C GLN A 130 -2.06 2.46 17.09
N LEU A 131 -1.86 1.95 15.87
CA LEU A 131 -0.74 1.05 15.55
C LEU A 131 0.59 1.73 15.83
N GLU A 132 0.72 3.02 15.50
CA GLU A 132 1.93 3.80 15.76
C GLU A 132 2.22 3.96 17.26
N GLU A 133 1.19 4.19 18.07
CA GLU A 133 1.31 4.28 19.54
C GLU A 133 1.58 2.92 20.17
N LEU A 134 0.95 1.85 19.67
CA LEU A 134 1.10 0.50 20.23
C LEU A 134 2.42 -0.15 19.86
N LEU A 135 2.94 0.11 18.65
CA LEU A 135 4.31 -0.22 18.30
C LEU A 135 5.32 0.54 19.17
N LYS A 136 5.07 1.81 19.52
CA LYS A 136 5.92 2.56 20.46
C LYS A 136 5.83 2.06 21.91
N ALA A 137 4.67 1.54 22.33
CA ALA A 137 4.42 1.08 23.69
C ALA A 137 4.85 -0.37 23.94
N GLU A 138 4.79 -1.24 22.93
CA GLU A 138 5.22 -2.65 23.01
C GLU A 138 6.72 -2.85 22.71
N VAL A 139 7.43 -1.84 22.18
CA VAL A 139 8.91 -1.82 22.07
C VAL A 139 9.53 -1.56 23.45
N GLY A 140 9.28 -2.50 24.36
CA GLY A 140 10.26 -2.90 25.35
C GLY A 140 10.97 -4.12 24.78
N GLU A 141 12.22 -3.97 24.33
CA GLU A 141 12.97 -4.95 23.54
C GLU A 141 13.06 -6.37 24.14
N ASP A 142 12.77 -6.54 25.42
CA ASP A 142 12.87 -7.82 26.15
C ASP A 142 11.58 -8.65 26.23
N ALA A 143 10.43 -8.18 25.71
CA ALA A 143 9.12 -8.80 26.00
C ALA A 143 8.44 -9.56 24.83
N ILE A 144 8.89 -9.40 23.59
CA ILE A 144 8.22 -10.02 22.43
C ILE A 144 8.75 -11.43 22.19
N SER A 145 7.87 -12.43 22.34
CA SER A 145 8.21 -13.84 22.15
C SER A 145 8.61 -14.18 20.71
N LEU A 146 9.39 -15.26 20.56
CA LEU A 146 9.72 -15.84 19.25
C LEU A 146 8.48 -16.31 18.46
N LEU A 147 7.37 -16.60 19.16
CA LEU A 147 6.10 -16.95 18.52
C LEU A 147 5.47 -15.70 17.90
N THR A 148 5.40 -14.60 18.64
CA THR A 148 4.89 -13.32 18.14
C THR A 148 5.69 -12.82 16.94
N ARG A 149 7.03 -12.92 16.97
CA ARG A 149 7.88 -12.52 15.83
C ARG A 149 7.64 -13.37 14.56
N ARG A 150 7.39 -14.67 14.71
CA ARG A 150 6.98 -15.54 13.58
C ARG A 150 5.62 -15.15 13.03
N HIS A 151 4.67 -14.80 13.89
CA HIS A 151 3.36 -14.32 13.44
C HIS A 151 3.44 -12.96 12.73
N ILE A 152 4.31 -12.05 13.18
CA ILE A 152 4.59 -10.79 12.46
C ILE A 152 5.04 -11.10 11.04
N TYR A 153 6.05 -11.96 10.88
CA TYR A 153 6.54 -12.37 9.57
C TYR A 153 5.43 -12.98 8.70
N SER A 154 4.66 -13.94 9.22
CA SER A 154 3.58 -14.56 8.45
C SER A 154 2.51 -13.58 7.97
N ARG A 155 2.17 -12.56 8.77
CA ARG A 155 1.19 -11.53 8.38
C ARG A 155 1.77 -10.55 7.36
N VAL A 156 3.05 -10.20 7.46
CA VAL A 156 3.74 -9.39 6.44
C VAL A 156 3.76 -10.12 5.09
N VAL A 157 4.06 -11.42 5.09
CA VAL A 157 4.00 -12.26 3.87
C VAL A 157 2.59 -12.25 3.28
N ALA A 158 1.55 -12.41 4.10
CA ALA A 158 0.16 -12.39 3.64
C ALA A 158 -0.21 -11.03 3.01
N LEU A 159 0.15 -9.92 3.67
CA LEU A 159 -0.09 -8.57 3.14
C LEU A 159 0.62 -8.35 1.80
N ARG A 160 1.89 -8.77 1.67
CA ARG A 160 2.64 -8.67 0.41
C ARG A 160 1.98 -9.48 -0.70
N VAL A 161 1.53 -10.70 -0.41
CA VAL A 161 0.84 -11.52 -1.42
C VAL A 161 -0.43 -10.82 -1.91
N CYS A 162 -1.24 -10.29 -0.99
CA CYS A 162 -2.43 -9.52 -1.35
C CYS A 162 -2.07 -8.27 -2.18
N GLU A 163 -1.02 -7.54 -1.83
CA GLU A 163 -0.53 -6.39 -2.59
C GLU A 163 -0.16 -6.79 -4.02
N PHE A 164 0.59 -7.89 -4.19
CA PHE A 164 1.03 -8.33 -5.51
C PHE A 164 -0.13 -8.79 -6.39
N ASP A 165 -1.08 -9.51 -5.81
CA ASP A 165 -2.28 -9.95 -6.52
C ASP A 165 -3.13 -8.74 -6.94
N HIS A 166 -3.29 -7.76 -6.05
CA HIS A 166 -4.00 -6.52 -6.33
C HIS A 166 -3.35 -5.72 -7.48
N PHE A 167 -2.05 -5.46 -7.41
CA PHE A 167 -1.34 -4.79 -8.50
C PHE A 167 -1.45 -5.55 -9.82
N ALA A 168 -1.34 -6.88 -9.80
CA ALA A 168 -1.49 -7.68 -11.01
C ALA A 168 -2.90 -7.57 -11.60
N ASN A 169 -3.93 -7.51 -10.76
CA ASN A 169 -5.32 -7.34 -11.19
C ASN A 169 -5.56 -5.94 -11.76
N GLU A 170 -5.05 -4.89 -11.12
CA GLU A 170 -5.15 -3.52 -11.64
C GLU A 170 -4.50 -3.36 -13.00
N GLU A 171 -3.26 -3.83 -13.12
CA GLU A 171 -2.49 -3.75 -14.36
C GLU A 171 -3.17 -4.52 -15.51
N THR A 172 -3.86 -5.62 -15.20
CA THR A 172 -4.50 -6.49 -16.18
C THR A 172 -5.91 -6.03 -16.55
N PHE A 173 -6.69 -5.55 -15.58
CA PHE A 173 -8.13 -5.35 -15.74
C PHE A 173 -8.55 -3.89 -15.60
N VAL A 174 -7.93 -3.12 -14.70
CA VAL A 174 -8.32 -1.74 -14.40
C VAL A 174 -7.68 -0.76 -15.37
N PHE A 175 -6.36 -0.79 -15.54
CA PHE A 175 -5.66 0.18 -16.39
C PHE A 175 -6.15 0.17 -17.86
N PRO A 176 -6.46 -0.97 -18.49
CA PRO A 176 -7.07 -0.97 -19.82
C PRO A 176 -8.43 -0.27 -19.88
N VAL A 177 -9.23 -0.35 -18.81
CA VAL A 177 -10.50 0.37 -18.70
C VAL A 177 -10.23 1.87 -18.59
N ILE A 178 -9.29 2.29 -17.75
CA ILE A 178 -8.93 3.70 -17.59
C ILE A 178 -8.45 4.29 -18.92
N ARG A 179 -7.51 3.63 -19.60
CA ARG A 179 -7.01 4.06 -20.91
C ARG A 179 -8.11 4.18 -21.98
N LYS A 180 -9.17 3.38 -21.87
CA LYS A 180 -10.31 3.39 -22.80
C LYS A 180 -11.32 4.49 -22.48
N LEU A 181 -11.57 4.76 -21.20
CA LEU A 181 -12.64 5.64 -20.73
C LEU A 181 -12.17 7.07 -20.47
N MET A 182 -10.88 7.27 -20.21
CA MET A 182 -10.30 8.56 -19.86
C MET A 182 -9.32 9.03 -20.91
N ASP A 183 -9.46 10.28 -21.32
CA ASP A 183 -8.49 10.93 -22.19
C ASP A 183 -7.17 11.25 -21.46
N GLU A 184 -6.17 11.68 -22.22
CA GLU A 184 -4.84 12.00 -21.69
C GLU A 184 -4.88 13.05 -20.58
N GLN A 185 -5.74 14.08 -20.70
CA GLN A 185 -5.81 15.16 -19.72
C GLN A 185 -6.43 14.69 -18.41
N GLN A 186 -7.48 13.86 -18.48
CA GLN A 186 -8.09 13.22 -17.33
C GLN A 186 -7.08 12.30 -16.62
N GLN A 187 -6.35 11.47 -17.38
CA GLN A 187 -5.30 10.62 -16.83
C GLN A 187 -4.17 11.44 -16.18
N LEU A 188 -3.75 12.55 -16.80
CA LEU A 188 -2.72 13.43 -16.24
C LEU A 188 -3.17 14.08 -14.93
N ALA A 189 -4.44 14.45 -14.82
CA ALA A 189 -5.00 14.98 -13.58
C ALA A 189 -4.97 13.96 -12.44
N ILE A 190 -5.29 12.69 -12.73
CA ILE A 190 -5.20 11.59 -11.77
C ILE A 190 -3.75 11.30 -11.40
N ALA A 191 -2.86 11.19 -12.39
CA ALA A 191 -1.42 11.01 -12.16
C ALA A 191 -0.83 12.11 -11.27
N LYS A 192 -1.30 13.35 -11.41
CA LYS A 192 -0.90 14.45 -10.51
C LYS A 192 -1.37 14.22 -9.07
N LYS A 193 -2.59 13.72 -8.86
CA LYS A 193 -3.09 13.36 -7.53
C LYS A 193 -2.31 12.19 -6.92
N LEU A 194 -1.92 11.21 -7.73
CA LEU A 194 -1.13 10.06 -7.26
C LEU A 194 0.29 10.44 -6.83
N LEU A 195 0.90 11.44 -7.50
CA LEU A 195 2.29 11.84 -7.26
C LEU A 195 2.45 13.01 -6.28
N PHE A 196 1.40 13.81 -6.08
CA PHE A 196 1.45 15.03 -5.27
C PHE A 196 0.27 15.08 -4.29
N ASP A 197 0.63 15.07 -3.02
CA ASP A 197 -0.31 15.20 -1.92
C ASP A 197 -0.54 16.67 -1.57
N GLU A 198 -1.51 17.30 -2.23
CA GLU A 198 -1.82 18.72 -2.03
C GLU A 198 -2.26 19.05 -0.60
N ASP A 199 -2.72 18.05 0.17
CA ASP A 199 -3.22 18.23 1.53
C ASP A 199 -2.14 17.97 2.61
N SER A 200 -0.92 17.59 2.19
CA SER A 200 0.23 17.36 3.08
C SER A 200 1.17 18.55 3.15
N ASP A 201 1.80 18.74 4.32
CA ASP A 201 2.88 19.73 4.53
C ASP A 201 4.06 19.50 3.58
N ASP A 202 4.38 18.24 3.27
CA ASP A 202 5.38 17.87 2.26
C ASP A 202 4.68 17.31 1.01
N ARG A 203 4.11 18.18 0.19
CA ARG A 203 3.36 17.79 -1.01
C ARG A 203 4.09 16.81 -1.94
N ARG A 204 5.43 16.80 -1.94
CA ARG A 204 6.24 15.99 -2.86
C ARG A 204 6.70 14.67 -2.25
N TRP A 205 6.25 14.33 -1.04
CA TRP A 205 6.72 13.16 -0.29
C TRP A 205 6.64 11.84 -1.09
N ILE A 206 5.69 11.72 -2.02
CA ILE A 206 5.51 10.54 -2.88
C ILE A 206 6.50 10.54 -4.04
N ILE A 207 6.50 11.60 -4.85
CA ILE A 207 7.34 11.66 -6.06
C ILE A 207 8.83 11.68 -5.72
N ASP A 208 9.22 12.38 -4.65
CA ASP A 208 10.62 12.43 -4.22
C ASP A 208 11.07 11.06 -3.69
N TRP A 209 10.19 10.35 -2.95
CA TRP A 209 10.45 8.96 -2.56
C TRP A 209 10.54 8.00 -3.76
N LEU A 210 9.67 8.15 -4.76
CA LEU A 210 9.72 7.35 -5.98
C LEU A 210 11.05 7.57 -6.73
N TYR A 211 11.54 8.81 -6.77
CA TYR A 211 12.86 9.08 -7.33
C TYR A 211 13.96 8.35 -6.59
N ASP A 212 13.88 8.14 -5.29
CA ASP A 212 14.88 7.37 -4.56
C ASP A 212 14.73 5.86 -4.78
N ALA A 213 13.49 5.36 -4.88
CA ALA A 213 13.17 3.93 -4.98
C ALA A 213 13.36 3.33 -6.40
N LEU A 214 13.30 4.15 -7.44
CA LEU A 214 13.32 3.68 -8.83
C LEU A 214 14.74 3.51 -9.39
N GLU A 215 14.86 2.67 -10.43
CA GLU A 215 16.11 2.54 -11.20
C GLU A 215 16.28 3.71 -12.18
N PRO A 216 17.51 4.05 -12.62
CA PRO A 216 17.75 5.23 -13.46
C PRO A 216 16.91 5.32 -14.75
N ALA A 217 16.58 4.18 -15.35
CA ALA A 217 15.73 4.15 -16.54
C ALA A 217 14.28 4.59 -16.25
N ASP A 218 13.74 4.17 -15.09
CA ASP A 218 12.39 4.50 -14.66
C ASP A 218 12.31 5.94 -14.14
N LYS A 219 13.36 6.43 -13.45
CA LYS A 219 13.47 7.84 -13.04
C LYS A 219 13.33 8.77 -14.24
N LYS A 220 13.98 8.43 -15.36
CA LYS A 220 13.88 9.22 -16.60
C LYS A 220 12.46 9.26 -17.18
N LEU A 221 11.70 8.18 -17.04
CA LEU A 221 10.29 8.15 -17.44
C LEU A 221 9.46 9.08 -16.55
N LEU A 222 9.66 8.98 -15.22
CA LEU A 222 8.99 9.82 -14.23
C LEU A 222 9.32 11.32 -14.44
N GLU A 223 10.58 11.68 -14.71
CA GLU A 223 10.99 13.06 -15.05
C GLU A 223 10.26 13.61 -16.28
N GLY A 224 10.05 12.76 -17.29
CA GLY A 224 9.33 13.13 -18.50
C GLY A 224 7.86 13.45 -18.22
N LEU A 225 7.23 12.66 -17.36
CA LEU A 225 5.86 12.88 -16.93
C LEU A 225 5.73 14.11 -16.02
N GLU A 226 6.61 14.28 -15.04
CA GLU A 226 6.60 15.41 -14.11
C GLU A 226 6.67 16.75 -14.86
N LYS A 227 7.51 16.84 -15.89
CA LYS A 227 7.63 18.05 -16.75
C LYS A 227 6.32 18.42 -17.45
N ARG A 228 5.41 17.48 -17.66
CA ARG A 228 4.08 17.73 -18.26
C ARG A 228 3.06 18.22 -17.25
N MET A 229 3.33 18.06 -15.96
CA MET A 229 2.46 18.48 -14.85
C MET A 229 2.80 19.87 -14.30
N ALA A 230 3.94 20.41 -14.73
CA ALA A 230 4.50 21.72 -14.36
C ALA A 230 3.79 22.88 -15.06
#